data_AF-A0A7V7TWX6-F1
#
_entry.id   AF-A0A7V7TWX6-F1
#
_cell.length_a   1.000
_cell.length_b   1.000
_cell.length_c   1.000
_cell.angle_alpha   90.00
_cell.angle_beta   90.00
_cell.angle_gamma   90.00
#
_symmetry.space_group_name_H-M   'P 1'
#
loop_
_entity.id
_entity.type
_entity.pdbx_description
1 polymer ?
#
loop_
_entity_poly.entity_id
_entity_poly.type
_entity_poly.pdbx_seq_one_letter_code
_entity_poly.pdbx_strand_id
1 'polypeptide(L)'
;MSGLLNGYPTVRGGTRRLAIALTALVVGENAAPGTEVGQLTGPAEGWSYHLVDNAGDMFALDGRRLVVGATPLNYATTPFPKLLVAATDGKRAAADLLAVSVRRALPELPFAAGARVAAIGDSQIGYNNTFGAKVSEANKAAYSTAYGFIEQAQSLDQRFRFDNWFDPADPRGLNYAGANQGLHGDHMEWLSQPQYLGGMTARLPAVLARRPDILIIEGGLNTLHSGDDTDGKPLPASYVIAKLDRMLVDARAAGVWTILVAVYPTGLWPAGDSRHAELAKLAEWCRAQAGREGVIGVLDAADLLAPAGVLDAAMFKADKTHLSVRGALAVARQKLLPLLQTAIRPGSTFDQDPGRANLLAASVANMAGTGGTTGGGLSANGETRSGQVATGLTLTIGRNCSFVASKNTIAGPSEEQVIAITPGGTSAGAYAELTLSGMVAMEAADPNQWYQAFLEVETGGDGLGFASLIARQQQGATIVTQTQALQRESSADFALGDGGGARSFWLQTEPFRSADAYDRIDIRLLLTFSKTTAPFTVRVRKPIVRRVADPRPAWGY
;
A
#
# COMPACT_ATOMS: atom_id res chain seq x y z
N MET A 1 25.93 -20.84 -6.41
CA MET A 1 26.85 -21.50 -5.47
C MET A 1 26.08 -22.58 -4.74
N SER A 2 26.12 -23.78 -5.30
CA SER A 2 25.62 -25.01 -4.70
C SER A 2 26.79 -25.66 -3.98
N GLY A 3 26.64 -25.98 -2.70
CA GLY A 3 27.68 -26.66 -1.96
C GLY A 3 27.28 -26.96 -0.52
N LEU A 4 27.19 -28.25 -0.22
CA LEU A 4 27.37 -28.87 1.10
C LEU A 4 26.13 -29.06 1.98
N LEU A 5 25.23 -29.94 1.51
CA LEU A 5 24.59 -30.94 2.36
C LEU A 5 24.77 -32.31 1.72
N ASN A 6 25.86 -33.00 2.04
CA ASN A 6 25.94 -34.47 1.96
C ASN A 6 27.22 -34.97 2.64
N GLY A 7 27.05 -35.76 3.71
CA GLY A 7 28.15 -36.40 4.42
C GLY A 7 27.80 -36.78 5.85
N TYR A 8 26.81 -37.66 6.05
CA TYR A 8 26.72 -38.40 7.31
C TYR A 8 27.57 -39.66 7.21
N PRO A 9 28.66 -39.80 7.98
CA PRO A 9 29.20 -41.12 8.26
C PRO A 9 28.30 -41.80 9.28
N THR A 10 27.79 -42.97 8.92
CA THR A 10 27.08 -43.89 9.82
C THR A 10 28.08 -44.44 10.84
N VAL A 11 28.25 -43.74 11.97
CA VAL A 11 28.95 -44.28 13.14
C VAL A 11 27.96 -45.11 13.95
N ARG A 12 28.04 -46.44 13.81
CA ARG A 12 27.41 -47.39 14.73
C ARG A 12 28.14 -47.33 16.07
N GLY A 13 27.59 -46.56 16.99
CA GLY A 13 28.08 -46.40 18.36
C GLY A 13 27.47 -45.15 19.01
N GLY A 14 26.14 -45.02 18.97
CA GLY A 14 25.46 -43.77 19.33
C GLY A 14 25.33 -43.55 20.83
N THR A 15 26.29 -42.85 21.45
CA THR A 15 25.99 -42.06 22.65
C THR A 15 24.97 -40.99 22.25
N ARG A 16 23.71 -41.17 22.67
CA ARG A 16 22.65 -40.17 22.49
C ARG A 16 23.14 -38.86 23.11
N ARG A 17 23.43 -37.84 22.29
CA ARG A 17 23.80 -36.51 22.78
C ARG A 17 22.70 -36.03 23.72
N LEU A 18 23.10 -35.73 24.96
CA LEU A 18 22.21 -35.13 25.94
C LEU A 18 21.98 -33.69 25.51
N ALA A 19 20.73 -33.34 25.21
CA ALA A 19 20.35 -32.04 24.68
C ALA A 19 19.70 -31.19 25.77
N ILE A 20 20.09 -29.93 25.82
CA ILE A 20 19.46 -28.85 26.55
C ILE A 20 18.61 -28.07 25.56
N ALA A 21 17.37 -27.78 25.93
CA ALA A 21 16.46 -26.96 25.13
C ALA A 21 15.79 -25.90 26.00
N LEU A 22 15.17 -24.91 25.38
CA LEU A 22 14.44 -23.83 26.03
C LEU A 22 12.99 -23.85 25.56
N THR A 23 12.03 -23.70 26.48
CA THR A 23 10.59 -23.76 26.14
C THR A 23 10.12 -22.58 25.29
N ALA A 24 10.82 -21.44 25.34
CA ALA A 24 10.55 -20.26 24.52
C ALA A 24 11.86 -19.53 24.23
N LEU A 25 12.03 -19.03 23.00
CA LEU A 25 13.28 -18.41 22.51
C LEU A 25 13.06 -16.95 22.10
N VAL A 26 12.02 -16.27 22.58
CA VAL A 26 11.69 -14.91 22.13
C VAL A 26 11.49 -13.99 23.32
N VAL A 27 12.10 -12.80 23.29
CA VAL A 27 11.97 -11.78 24.33
C VAL A 27 11.98 -10.37 23.72
N GLY A 28 11.22 -9.44 24.30
CA GLY A 28 11.21 -8.04 23.85
C GLY A 28 12.49 -7.31 24.26
N GLU A 29 12.99 -6.39 23.41
CA GLU A 29 14.20 -5.62 23.70
C GLU A 29 14.06 -4.71 24.94
N ASN A 30 12.83 -4.32 25.28
CA ASN A 30 12.51 -3.51 26.46
C ASN A 30 12.15 -4.35 27.69
N ALA A 31 12.37 -5.67 27.66
CA ALA A 31 12.09 -6.52 28.80
C ALA A 31 13.00 -6.14 29.98
N ALA A 32 12.41 -5.91 31.16
CA ALA A 32 13.16 -5.55 32.35
C ALA A 32 14.02 -6.72 32.85
N PRO A 33 15.14 -6.48 33.54
CA PRO A 33 15.90 -7.53 34.22
C PRO A 33 15.01 -8.41 35.09
N GLY A 34 15.23 -9.73 35.05
CA GLY A 34 14.41 -10.74 35.72
C GLY A 34 13.17 -11.20 34.94
N THR A 35 12.84 -10.59 33.79
CA THR A 35 11.75 -11.09 32.91
C THR A 35 12.08 -12.50 32.42
N GLU A 36 11.17 -13.45 32.60
CA GLU A 36 11.34 -14.82 32.13
C GLU A 36 11.30 -14.90 30.59
N VAL A 37 12.33 -15.49 30.01
CA VAL A 37 12.44 -15.80 28.57
C VAL A 37 11.85 -17.17 28.30
N GLY A 38 12.16 -18.15 29.15
CA GLY A 38 11.68 -19.52 29.05
C GLY A 38 12.36 -20.43 30.07
N GLN A 39 12.01 -21.72 30.05
CA GLN A 39 12.54 -22.72 30.97
C GLN A 39 13.48 -23.68 30.26
N LEU A 40 14.62 -23.94 30.88
CA LEU A 40 15.58 -24.93 30.43
C LEU A 40 15.04 -26.33 30.70
N THR A 41 14.85 -27.08 29.62
CA THR A 41 14.61 -28.51 29.63
C THR A 41 15.92 -29.22 29.34
N GLY A 42 16.09 -30.42 29.89
CA GLY A 42 17.32 -31.20 29.74
C GLY A 42 17.02 -32.68 29.60
N PRO A 43 18.07 -33.51 29.57
CA PRO A 43 17.93 -34.92 29.24
C PRO A 43 17.20 -35.74 30.32
N ALA A 44 17.18 -35.29 31.58
CA ALA A 44 16.51 -35.95 32.70
C ALA A 44 16.18 -34.98 33.85
N GLU A 45 15.37 -35.46 34.79
CA GLU A 45 15.07 -34.79 36.06
C GLU A 45 16.32 -34.76 36.98
N GLY A 46 16.46 -33.75 37.83
CA GLY A 46 17.60 -33.61 38.77
C GLY A 46 18.88 -32.97 38.23
N TRP A 47 18.91 -32.53 36.96
CA TRP A 47 20.05 -31.82 36.38
C TRP A 47 20.12 -30.36 36.87
N SER A 48 21.33 -29.88 37.16
CA SER A 48 21.64 -28.48 37.46
C SER A 48 22.15 -27.75 36.21
N TYR A 49 21.91 -26.43 36.12
CA TYR A 49 22.22 -25.63 34.93
C TYR A 49 23.04 -24.39 35.29
N HIS A 50 23.94 -23.98 34.40
CA HIS A 50 24.62 -22.69 34.46
C HIS A 50 24.89 -22.13 33.06
N LEU A 51 24.99 -20.81 32.95
CA LEU A 51 25.43 -20.14 31.73
C LEU A 51 26.96 -20.08 31.74
N VAL A 52 27.59 -20.74 30.77
CA VAL A 52 29.02 -20.61 30.50
C VAL A 52 29.30 -19.29 29.78
N ASP A 53 28.38 -18.91 28.89
CA ASP A 53 28.34 -17.60 28.24
C ASP A 53 26.90 -17.08 28.34
N ASN A 54 26.75 -15.92 28.96
CA ASN A 54 25.47 -15.24 29.19
C ASN A 54 25.23 -14.07 28.22
N ALA A 55 26.00 -14.04 27.12
CA ALA A 55 25.98 -13.01 26.08
C ALA A 55 26.30 -11.60 26.61
N GLY A 56 27.26 -11.49 27.53
CA GLY A 56 27.66 -10.21 28.12
C GLY A 56 26.63 -9.66 29.09
N ASP A 57 26.17 -10.50 30.01
CA ASP A 57 25.17 -10.19 31.05
C ASP A 57 23.76 -9.82 30.51
N MET A 58 23.48 -10.13 29.24
CA MET A 58 22.14 -9.99 28.65
C MET A 58 21.13 -11.00 29.22
N PHE A 59 21.62 -12.13 29.73
CA PHE A 59 20.79 -13.17 30.32
C PHE A 59 21.34 -13.65 31.66
N ALA A 60 20.46 -14.21 32.49
CA ALA A 60 20.81 -14.86 33.74
C ALA A 60 19.93 -16.10 33.95
N LEU A 61 20.23 -16.89 34.98
CA LEU A 61 19.39 -18.00 35.40
C LEU A 61 18.79 -17.72 36.77
N ASP A 62 17.49 -17.99 36.88
CA ASP A 62 16.77 -18.12 38.13
C ASP A 62 16.24 -19.56 38.25
N GLY A 63 17.06 -20.41 38.85
CA GLY A 63 16.89 -21.87 38.83
C GLY A 63 17.02 -22.42 37.41
N ARG A 64 15.94 -23.00 36.86
CA ARG A 64 15.89 -23.47 35.46
C ARG A 64 15.37 -22.41 34.50
N ARG A 65 14.95 -21.26 34.99
CA ARG A 65 14.40 -20.19 34.16
C ARG A 65 15.53 -19.37 33.58
N LEU A 66 15.55 -19.23 32.26
CA LEU A 66 16.33 -18.19 31.62
C LEU A 66 15.58 -16.87 31.78
N VAL A 67 16.24 -15.88 32.36
CA VAL A 67 15.70 -14.54 32.58
C VAL A 67 16.58 -13.49 31.91
N VAL A 68 16.01 -12.32 31.64
CA VAL A 68 16.78 -11.16 31.16
C VAL A 68 17.75 -10.70 32.26
N GLY A 69 19.00 -10.47 31.88
CA GLY A 69 20.08 -10.05 32.76
C GLY A 69 20.13 -8.54 32.98
N ALA A 70 21.28 -8.05 33.46
CA ALA A 70 21.48 -6.63 33.78
C ALA A 70 21.77 -5.77 32.55
N THR A 71 22.37 -6.36 31.50
CA THR A 71 22.65 -5.64 30.25
C THR A 71 21.36 -5.54 29.42
N PRO A 72 20.93 -4.33 29.03
CA PRO A 72 19.75 -4.15 28.18
C PRO A 72 19.88 -4.88 26.85
N LEU A 73 18.78 -5.47 26.41
CA LEU A 73 18.69 -6.10 25.10
C LEU A 73 18.56 -5.03 24.01
N ASN A 74 19.06 -5.33 22.82
CA ASN A 74 18.97 -4.40 21.69
C ASN A 74 18.81 -5.19 20.38
N TYR A 75 17.63 -5.09 19.78
CA TYR A 75 17.33 -5.79 18.54
C TYR A 75 18.24 -5.35 17.39
N ALA A 76 18.59 -4.06 17.31
CA ALA A 76 19.35 -3.51 16.20
C ALA A 76 20.80 -3.97 16.17
N THR A 77 21.41 -4.18 17.34
CA THR A 77 22.83 -4.59 17.45
C THR A 77 22.99 -6.09 17.67
N THR A 78 22.05 -6.73 18.38
CA THR A 78 22.16 -8.15 18.76
C THR A 78 20.78 -8.80 18.73
N PRO A 79 20.22 -9.10 17.54
CA PRO A 79 18.89 -9.70 17.42
C PRO A 79 18.84 -11.18 17.83
N PHE A 80 19.98 -11.88 17.76
CA PHE A 80 20.10 -13.29 18.12
C PHE A 80 21.31 -13.53 19.04
N PRO A 81 21.31 -13.00 20.28
CA PRO A 81 22.35 -13.31 21.25
C PRO A 81 22.46 -14.83 21.44
N LYS A 82 23.69 -15.31 21.42
CA LYS A 82 24.03 -16.71 21.61
C LYS A 82 24.48 -16.91 23.05
N LEU A 83 23.97 -17.94 23.70
CA LEU A 83 24.27 -18.30 25.07
C LEU A 83 24.76 -19.75 25.10
N LEU A 84 25.86 -19.99 25.79
CA LEU A 84 26.37 -21.34 26.00
C LEU A 84 25.85 -21.82 27.35
N VAL A 85 24.94 -22.78 27.34
CA VAL A 85 24.35 -23.37 28.54
C VAL A 85 25.01 -24.70 28.80
N ALA A 86 25.44 -24.93 30.04
CA ALA A 86 25.91 -26.23 30.49
C ALA A 86 24.99 -26.78 31.58
N ALA A 87 24.83 -28.10 31.58
CA ALA A 87 24.04 -28.82 32.56
C ALA A 87 24.78 -30.07 33.06
N THR A 88 24.57 -30.44 34.33
CA THR A 88 25.21 -31.60 34.96
C THR A 88 24.34 -32.22 36.05
N ASP A 89 24.39 -33.55 36.15
CA ASP A 89 23.84 -34.33 37.27
C ASP A 89 24.92 -34.77 38.29
N GLY A 90 26.14 -34.24 38.15
CA GLY A 90 27.31 -34.61 38.95
C GLY A 90 28.07 -35.83 38.44
N LYS A 91 27.52 -36.57 37.46
CA LYS A 91 28.17 -37.72 36.80
C LYS A 91 28.33 -37.52 35.30
N ARG A 92 27.39 -36.82 34.68
CA ARG A 92 27.32 -36.53 33.25
C ARG A 92 27.18 -35.03 33.07
N ALA A 93 27.73 -34.53 31.97
CA ALA A 93 27.61 -33.14 31.57
C ALA A 93 27.07 -33.04 30.13
N ALA A 94 26.35 -31.96 29.87
CA ALA A 94 25.90 -31.55 28.55
C ALA A 94 26.16 -30.05 28.40
N ALA A 95 26.42 -29.61 27.17
CA ALA A 95 26.49 -28.20 26.84
C ALA A 95 25.89 -27.96 25.47
N ASP A 96 25.09 -26.91 25.36
CA ASP A 96 24.45 -26.51 24.12
C ASP A 96 24.48 -25.00 23.95
N LEU A 97 24.67 -24.59 22.70
CA LEU A 97 24.57 -23.20 22.29
C LEU A 97 23.12 -22.91 21.93
N LEU A 98 22.48 -22.05 22.70
CA LEU A 98 21.12 -21.58 22.43
C LEU A 98 21.19 -20.18 21.83
N ALA A 99 20.23 -19.83 20.97
CA ALA A 99 20.09 -18.48 20.42
C ALA A 99 18.72 -17.94 20.83
N VAL A 100 18.70 -16.85 21.58
CA VAL A 100 17.46 -16.16 21.95
C VAL A 100 17.18 -15.11 20.89
N SER A 101 15.96 -15.05 20.37
CA SER A 101 15.48 -14.01 19.48
C SER A 101 15.02 -12.81 20.31
N VAL A 102 15.75 -11.70 20.18
CA VAL A 102 15.26 -10.40 20.65
C VAL A 102 14.28 -9.87 19.61
N ARG A 103 13.21 -9.21 20.04
CA ARG A 103 12.26 -8.50 19.16
C ARG A 103 12.09 -7.06 19.61
N ARG A 104 11.85 -6.15 18.66
CA ARG A 104 11.48 -4.78 19.01
C ARG A 104 10.13 -4.74 19.72
N ALA A 105 9.95 -3.75 20.59
CA ALA A 105 8.61 -3.43 21.10
C ALA A 105 7.73 -2.92 19.96
N LEU A 106 6.44 -3.26 19.99
CA LEU A 106 5.47 -2.63 19.11
C LEU A 106 5.19 -1.22 19.63
N PRO A 107 5.11 -0.20 18.77
CA PRO A 107 4.58 1.10 19.13
C PRO A 107 3.16 0.97 19.68
N GLU A 108 2.79 1.85 20.61
CA GLU A 108 1.42 1.88 21.12
C GLU A 108 0.43 2.37 20.06
N LEU A 109 -0.74 1.72 20.00
CA LEU A 109 -1.87 2.17 19.21
C LEU A 109 -2.84 3.00 20.07
N PRO A 110 -3.59 3.95 19.49
CA PRO A 110 -3.51 4.37 18.09
C PRO A 110 -2.38 5.37 17.83
N PHE A 111 -1.75 5.26 16.66
CA PHE A 111 -0.77 6.23 16.15
C PHE A 111 -1.39 7.62 15.96
N ALA A 112 -0.56 8.66 15.97
CA ALA A 112 -0.98 9.98 15.52
C ALA A 112 -1.28 9.99 14.00
N ALA A 113 -2.07 10.96 13.55
CA ALA A 113 -2.24 11.20 12.12
C ALA A 113 -0.86 11.46 11.46
N GLY A 114 -0.68 10.95 10.26
CA GLY A 114 0.62 10.92 9.57
C GLY A 114 1.42 9.62 9.76
N ALA A 115 0.83 8.59 10.39
CA ALA A 115 1.45 7.26 10.46
C ALA A 115 1.80 6.76 9.05
N ARG A 116 2.99 6.18 8.91
CA ARG A 116 3.56 5.66 7.67
C ARG A 116 3.05 4.25 7.43
N VAL A 117 2.20 4.10 6.42
CA VAL A 117 1.68 2.81 5.97
C VAL A 117 2.51 2.39 4.76
N ALA A 118 3.17 1.24 4.82
CA ALA A 118 3.77 0.61 3.65
C ALA A 118 2.94 -0.61 3.23
N ALA A 119 3.11 -1.06 1.99
CA ALA A 119 2.48 -2.28 1.52
C ALA A 119 3.45 -3.11 0.70
N ILE A 120 3.42 -4.43 0.87
CA ILE A 120 4.18 -5.39 0.06
C ILE A 120 3.22 -6.46 -0.46
N GLY A 121 3.35 -6.78 -1.74
CA GLY A 121 2.55 -7.82 -2.35
C GLY A 121 2.73 -7.95 -3.85
N ASP A 122 1.71 -8.51 -4.50
CA ASP A 122 1.72 -8.76 -5.93
C ASP A 122 1.08 -7.60 -6.72
N SER A 123 0.36 -7.90 -7.80
CA SER A 123 -0.38 -6.93 -8.59
C SER A 123 -1.46 -6.20 -7.78
N GLN A 124 -2.11 -6.82 -6.79
CA GLN A 124 -3.14 -6.12 -6.00
C GLN A 124 -2.56 -4.92 -5.25
N ILE A 125 -1.36 -5.08 -4.67
CA ILE A 125 -0.62 -3.97 -4.08
C ILE A 125 -0.04 -3.06 -5.18
N GLY A 126 0.46 -3.65 -6.27
CA GLY A 126 1.00 -2.92 -7.43
C GLY A 126 0.03 -1.88 -8.02
N TYR A 127 -1.28 -2.16 -8.01
CA TYR A 127 -2.30 -1.22 -8.49
C TYR A 127 -2.48 0.05 -7.61
N ASN A 128 -1.81 0.12 -6.47
CA ASN A 128 -1.72 1.33 -5.62
C ASN A 128 -0.50 2.19 -5.99
N ASN A 129 0.24 1.88 -7.06
CA ASN A 129 1.36 2.72 -7.50
C ASN A 129 0.86 3.84 -8.40
N THR A 130 1.50 5.00 -8.26
CA THR A 130 1.24 6.30 -8.90
C THR A 130 2.33 6.66 -9.91
N PHE A 131 1.94 7.42 -10.94
CA PHE A 131 2.83 7.76 -12.05
C PHE A 131 3.74 8.91 -11.66
N GLY A 132 5.03 8.79 -11.93
CA GLY A 132 5.86 9.94 -12.27
C GLY A 132 6.76 9.54 -13.43
N ALA A 133 7.00 10.44 -14.38
CA ALA A 133 7.95 10.19 -15.47
C ALA A 133 8.51 11.48 -16.05
N LYS A 134 9.73 11.42 -16.57
CA LYS A 134 10.25 12.35 -17.58
C LYS A 134 9.70 11.94 -18.95
N VAL A 135 9.23 12.89 -19.76
CA VAL A 135 8.46 12.60 -20.99
C VAL A 135 9.34 12.28 -22.23
N SER A 136 10.68 12.38 -22.16
CA SER A 136 11.62 11.98 -23.24
C SER A 136 12.95 11.45 -22.68
N GLU A 137 13.70 10.49 -23.26
CA GLU A 137 13.41 9.29 -24.07
C GLU A 137 14.08 8.09 -23.34
N ALA A 138 13.55 6.86 -23.47
CA ALA A 138 14.15 5.54 -23.11
C ALA A 138 13.95 4.86 -21.73
N ASN A 139 13.36 5.45 -20.67
CA ASN A 139 13.27 4.76 -19.35
C ASN A 139 11.83 4.46 -18.85
N LYS A 140 11.58 3.19 -18.49
CA LYS A 140 10.26 2.58 -18.21
C LYS A 140 9.63 3.02 -16.88
N ALA A 141 8.65 3.92 -16.88
CA ALA A 141 7.62 3.87 -15.83
C ALA A 141 6.66 2.72 -16.19
N ALA A 142 6.80 1.54 -15.56
CA ALA A 142 5.84 0.45 -15.71
C ALA A 142 4.46 0.90 -15.21
N TYR A 143 3.39 0.33 -15.77
CA TYR A 143 1.98 0.70 -15.59
C TYR A 143 1.59 1.01 -14.14
N SER A 144 1.75 2.27 -13.75
CA SER A 144 1.00 2.84 -12.65
C SER A 144 -0.48 2.81 -13.04
N THR A 145 -1.31 2.62 -12.03
CA THR A 145 -2.76 2.64 -12.19
C THR A 145 -3.45 3.36 -11.03
N ALA A 146 -2.78 3.50 -9.88
CA ALA A 146 -3.17 4.28 -8.71
C ALA A 146 -4.64 4.20 -8.28
N TYR A 147 -5.38 3.15 -8.62
CA TYR A 147 -6.80 3.02 -8.28
C TYR A 147 -7.03 1.96 -7.19
N GLY A 148 -5.96 1.30 -6.74
CA GLY A 148 -6.03 0.25 -5.75
C GLY A 148 -6.66 0.69 -4.42
N PHE A 149 -7.02 -0.28 -3.60
CA PHE A 149 -7.82 -0.04 -2.39
C PHE A 149 -7.12 0.82 -1.32
N ILE A 150 -5.78 0.95 -1.34
CA ILE A 150 -5.04 1.82 -0.42
C ILE A 150 -5.16 3.28 -0.86
N GLU A 151 -4.96 3.56 -2.15
CA GLU A 151 -5.15 4.89 -2.75
C GLU A 151 -6.59 5.38 -2.56
N GLN A 152 -7.57 4.48 -2.78
CA GLN A 152 -8.98 4.77 -2.52
C GLN A 152 -9.23 5.05 -1.04
N ALA A 153 -8.62 4.30 -0.11
CA ALA A 153 -8.78 4.53 1.33
C ALA A 153 -8.17 5.87 1.74
N GLN A 154 -7.00 6.22 1.22
CA GLN A 154 -6.36 7.50 1.47
C GLN A 154 -7.24 8.64 0.94
N SER A 155 -7.80 8.50 -0.26
CA SER A 155 -8.70 9.50 -0.85
C SER A 155 -9.91 9.81 0.06
N LEU A 156 -10.45 8.78 0.73
CA LEU A 156 -11.59 8.91 1.65
C LEU A 156 -11.16 9.45 3.03
N ASP A 157 -9.93 9.17 3.47
CA ASP A 157 -9.44 9.52 4.80
C ASP A 157 -7.93 9.76 4.80
N GLN A 158 -7.56 11.02 4.98
CA GLN A 158 -6.19 11.53 4.81
C GLN A 158 -5.34 11.37 6.08
N ARG A 159 -5.70 10.48 7.01
CA ARG A 159 -4.99 10.35 8.30
C ARG A 159 -3.62 9.67 8.23
N PHE A 160 -3.26 9.07 7.10
CA PHE A 160 -2.04 8.26 6.99
C PHE A 160 -1.22 8.62 5.74
N ARG A 161 0.09 8.36 5.82
CA ARG A 161 1.03 8.56 4.72
C ARG A 161 1.22 7.25 3.96
N PHE A 162 1.12 7.35 2.65
CA PHE A 162 1.38 6.28 1.70
C PHE A 162 2.14 6.86 0.52
N ASP A 163 3.23 7.59 0.81
CA ASP A 163 3.91 8.39 -0.20
C ASP A 163 4.76 7.51 -1.11
N ASN A 164 4.56 7.68 -2.41
CA ASN A 164 5.39 7.13 -3.47
C ASN A 164 6.01 8.27 -4.27
N TRP A 165 7.10 8.03 -4.97
CA TRP A 165 7.66 9.03 -5.87
C TRP A 165 8.41 8.37 -7.02
N PHE A 166 8.54 9.13 -8.11
CA PHE A 166 9.39 8.73 -9.22
C PHE A 166 10.85 8.75 -8.79
N ASP A 167 11.53 7.61 -8.96
CA ASP A 167 12.94 7.45 -8.66
C ASP A 167 13.63 6.73 -9.83
N PRO A 168 14.28 7.46 -10.75
CA PRO A 168 14.95 6.84 -11.89
C PRO A 168 16.19 6.01 -11.49
N ALA A 169 16.63 6.11 -10.22
CA ALA A 169 17.72 5.31 -9.66
C ALA A 169 17.21 4.07 -8.91
N ASP A 170 15.90 3.79 -8.93
CA ASP A 170 15.33 2.58 -8.34
C ASP A 170 16.08 1.34 -8.88
N PRO A 171 16.73 0.54 -8.02
CA PRO A 171 17.59 -0.57 -8.46
C PRO A 171 16.82 -1.69 -9.17
N ARG A 172 15.48 -1.67 -9.13
CA ARG A 172 14.60 -2.60 -9.84
C ARG A 172 14.29 -2.15 -11.27
N GLY A 173 14.65 -0.92 -11.63
CA GLY A 173 14.32 -0.32 -12.93
C GLY A 173 12.81 -0.05 -13.11
N LEU A 174 12.05 -0.01 -12.01
CA LEU A 174 10.62 0.30 -12.03
C LEU A 174 10.36 1.81 -12.04
N ASN A 175 11.40 2.57 -11.70
CA ASN A 175 11.44 4.01 -11.65
C ASN A 175 10.49 4.62 -10.59
N TYR A 176 10.21 3.88 -9.51
CA TYR A 176 9.48 4.41 -8.36
C TYR A 176 10.02 3.87 -7.04
N ALA A 177 9.84 4.65 -5.98
CA ALA A 177 10.22 4.34 -4.61
C ALA A 177 9.13 4.81 -3.63
N GLY A 178 9.26 4.44 -2.36
CA GLY A 178 8.35 4.83 -1.28
C GLY A 178 7.59 3.68 -0.62
N ALA A 179 6.35 3.97 -0.23
CA ALA A 179 5.48 3.13 0.59
C ALA A 179 5.04 1.83 -0.09
N ASN A 180 4.79 1.88 -1.39
CA ASN A 180 4.29 0.76 -2.17
C ASN A 180 5.43 -0.12 -2.69
N GLN A 181 5.40 -1.39 -2.30
CA GLN A 181 6.35 -2.43 -2.67
C GLN A 181 5.64 -3.61 -3.36
N GLY A 182 4.53 -3.34 -4.03
CA GLY A 182 3.79 -4.28 -4.86
C GLY A 182 4.43 -4.47 -6.23
N LEU A 183 4.60 -5.71 -6.66
CA LEU A 183 5.15 -6.06 -7.97
C LEU A 183 4.15 -6.91 -8.75
N HIS A 184 3.79 -6.49 -9.97
CA HIS A 184 2.80 -7.22 -10.77
C HIS A 184 3.30 -8.62 -11.11
N GLY A 185 2.51 -9.64 -10.72
CA GLY A 185 2.82 -11.04 -10.96
C GLY A 185 3.74 -11.67 -9.92
N ASP A 186 4.15 -10.96 -8.87
CA ASP A 186 5.11 -11.44 -7.87
C ASP A 186 4.60 -12.64 -7.06
N HIS A 187 5.55 -13.34 -6.46
CA HIS A 187 5.39 -14.60 -5.74
C HIS A 187 5.97 -14.49 -4.33
N MET A 188 5.72 -15.51 -3.50
CA MET A 188 6.30 -15.56 -2.16
C MET A 188 7.84 -15.61 -2.23
N GLU A 189 8.38 -16.50 -3.05
CA GLU A 189 9.79 -16.56 -3.46
C GLU A 189 9.86 -16.59 -5.00
N TRP A 190 10.87 -15.97 -5.59
CA TRP A 190 11.06 -16.02 -7.04
C TRP A 190 12.52 -15.86 -7.45
N LEU A 191 13.34 -16.83 -7.05
CA LEU A 191 14.79 -16.77 -7.24
C LEU A 191 15.22 -16.81 -8.72
N SER A 192 14.37 -17.35 -9.59
CA SER A 192 14.65 -17.51 -11.02
C SER A 192 14.38 -16.26 -11.86
N GLN A 193 13.74 -15.23 -11.29
CA GLN A 193 13.36 -14.01 -12.01
C GLN A 193 13.96 -12.77 -11.29
N PRO A 194 15.16 -12.32 -11.71
CA PRO A 194 15.89 -11.24 -11.04
C PRO A 194 15.10 -9.94 -10.88
N GLN A 195 14.15 -9.66 -11.76
CA GLN A 195 13.29 -8.47 -11.70
C GLN A 195 12.36 -8.43 -10.48
N TYR A 196 12.11 -9.56 -9.82
CA TYR A 196 11.34 -9.64 -8.58
C TYR A 196 12.22 -9.71 -7.33
N LEU A 197 13.54 -9.58 -7.49
CA LEU A 197 14.52 -9.59 -6.39
C LEU A 197 14.36 -10.79 -5.45
N GLY A 198 13.99 -11.96 -5.98
CA GLY A 198 13.80 -13.17 -5.20
C GLY A 198 12.42 -13.33 -4.55
N GLY A 199 11.45 -12.48 -4.87
CA GLY A 199 10.07 -12.56 -4.39
C GLY A 199 9.81 -11.75 -3.12
N MET A 200 8.57 -11.78 -2.64
CA MET A 200 8.13 -10.96 -1.49
C MET A 200 8.95 -11.20 -0.22
N THR A 201 9.27 -12.44 0.13
CA THR A 201 10.01 -12.75 1.37
C THR A 201 11.43 -12.20 1.33
N ALA A 202 12.09 -12.25 0.18
CA ALA A 202 13.43 -11.72 -0.02
C ALA A 202 13.47 -10.19 0.05
N ARG A 203 12.39 -9.52 -0.37
CA ARG A 203 12.25 -8.05 -0.35
C ARG A 203 11.85 -7.50 1.02
N LEU A 204 11.14 -8.28 1.84
CA LEU A 204 10.61 -7.82 3.13
C LEU A 204 11.66 -7.15 4.05
N PRO A 205 12.88 -7.68 4.24
CA PRO A 205 13.88 -7.04 5.10
C PRO A 205 14.19 -5.59 4.70
N ALA A 206 14.24 -5.29 3.40
CA ALA A 206 14.47 -3.93 2.91
C ALA A 206 13.28 -3.00 3.21
N VAL A 207 12.05 -3.53 3.16
CA VAL A 207 10.84 -2.78 3.54
C VAL A 207 10.82 -2.50 5.04
N LEU A 208 11.14 -3.49 5.87
CA LEU A 208 11.20 -3.33 7.33
C LEU A 208 12.34 -2.39 7.78
N ALA A 209 13.45 -2.34 7.04
CA ALA A 209 14.54 -1.39 7.31
C ALA A 209 14.12 0.08 7.18
N ARG A 210 13.07 0.37 6.40
CA ARG A 210 12.46 1.70 6.27
C ARG A 210 11.54 2.06 7.45
N ARG A 211 11.32 1.09 8.34
CA ARG A 211 10.56 1.20 9.59
C ARG A 211 9.16 1.78 9.37
N PRO A 212 8.31 1.23 8.49
CA PRO A 212 6.92 1.66 8.43
C PRO A 212 6.25 1.47 9.80
N ASP A 213 5.25 2.30 10.10
CA ASP A 213 4.48 2.17 11.33
C ASP A 213 3.48 1.02 11.21
N ILE A 214 2.90 0.87 10.00
CA ILE A 214 2.02 -0.24 9.62
C ILE A 214 2.47 -0.82 8.28
N LEU A 215 2.53 -2.14 8.16
CA LEU A 215 2.79 -2.88 6.92
C LEU A 215 1.57 -3.68 6.48
N ILE A 216 1.05 -3.40 5.29
CA ILE A 216 0.03 -4.23 4.63
C ILE A 216 0.74 -5.35 3.87
N ILE A 217 0.36 -6.60 4.13
CA ILE A 217 0.92 -7.78 3.46
C ILE A 217 -0.19 -8.48 2.69
N GLU A 218 0.02 -8.65 1.39
CA GLU A 218 -0.91 -9.31 0.46
C GLU A 218 -0.09 -10.16 -0.51
N GLY A 219 -0.56 -11.36 -0.86
CA GLY A 219 0.10 -12.15 -1.90
C GLY A 219 -0.16 -13.65 -1.79
N GLY A 220 0.53 -14.40 -2.64
CA GLY A 220 0.44 -15.85 -2.72
C GLY A 220 -0.51 -16.36 -3.81
N LEU A 221 -1.32 -15.50 -4.43
CA LEU A 221 -2.19 -15.91 -5.54
C LEU A 221 -1.37 -16.43 -6.73
N ASN A 222 -0.31 -15.72 -7.14
CA ASN A 222 0.55 -16.17 -8.23
C ASN A 222 1.31 -17.46 -7.87
N THR A 223 1.73 -17.62 -6.61
CA THR A 223 2.32 -18.86 -6.10
C THR A 223 1.35 -20.04 -6.20
N LEU A 224 0.08 -19.85 -5.85
CA LEU A 224 -0.97 -20.88 -6.06
C LEU A 224 -1.27 -21.08 -7.55
N HIS A 225 -1.12 -20.05 -8.39
CA HIS A 225 -1.45 -20.12 -9.81
C HIS A 225 -0.39 -20.85 -10.63
N SER A 226 0.88 -20.51 -10.43
CA SER A 226 2.02 -20.94 -11.26
C SER A 226 3.27 -21.35 -10.49
N GLY A 227 3.29 -21.22 -9.15
CA GLY A 227 4.46 -21.56 -8.33
C GLY A 227 5.66 -20.62 -8.47
N ASP A 228 6.62 -20.77 -7.55
CA ASP A 228 7.75 -19.85 -7.32
C ASP A 228 9.00 -20.16 -8.20
N ASP A 229 9.01 -21.33 -8.85
CA ASP A 229 10.13 -21.86 -9.63
C ASP A 229 9.84 -21.90 -11.14
N THR A 230 10.88 -22.16 -11.95
CA THR A 230 10.82 -22.15 -13.42
C THR A 230 9.89 -23.19 -14.05
N ASP A 231 9.48 -24.20 -13.28
CA ASP A 231 8.64 -25.29 -13.79
C ASP A 231 7.17 -24.89 -13.96
N GLY A 232 6.76 -23.71 -13.45
CA GLY A 232 5.40 -23.19 -13.61
C GLY A 232 4.32 -24.02 -12.91
N LYS A 233 4.69 -24.80 -11.89
CA LYS A 233 3.78 -25.71 -11.18
C LYS A 233 3.15 -25.02 -9.97
N PRO A 234 1.81 -24.98 -9.86
CA PRO A 234 1.10 -24.54 -8.66
C PRO A 234 1.70 -25.11 -7.37
N LEU A 235 1.93 -24.25 -6.38
CA LEU A 235 2.33 -24.69 -5.03
C LEU A 235 1.11 -24.73 -4.09
N PRO A 236 1.10 -25.59 -3.07
CA PRO A 236 -0.03 -25.72 -2.16
C PRO A 236 -0.13 -24.54 -1.18
N ALA A 237 -1.30 -24.37 -0.56
CA ALA A 237 -1.53 -23.34 0.45
C ALA A 237 -0.57 -23.46 1.64
N SER A 238 -0.18 -24.67 2.03
CA SER A 238 0.76 -24.90 3.13
C SER A 238 2.12 -24.22 2.91
N TYR A 239 2.59 -24.18 1.66
CA TYR A 239 3.80 -23.47 1.29
C TYR A 239 3.63 -21.96 1.44
N VAL A 240 2.56 -21.39 0.87
CA VAL A 240 2.26 -19.95 0.96
C VAL A 240 2.07 -19.51 2.41
N ILE A 241 1.33 -20.29 3.19
CA ILE A 241 1.10 -20.09 4.62
C ILE A 241 2.42 -20.00 5.38
N ALA A 242 3.36 -20.92 5.14
CA ALA A 242 4.66 -20.90 5.82
C ALA A 242 5.45 -19.61 5.52
N LYS A 243 5.35 -19.08 4.30
CA LYS A 243 6.02 -17.84 3.89
C LYS A 243 5.33 -16.61 4.49
N LEU A 244 4.01 -16.52 4.43
CA LEU A 244 3.26 -15.42 5.05
C LEU A 244 3.44 -15.42 6.58
N ASP A 245 3.41 -16.59 7.23
CA ASP A 245 3.68 -16.71 8.66
C ASP A 245 5.07 -16.15 9.01
N ARG A 246 6.09 -16.52 8.22
CA ARG A 246 7.43 -15.99 8.39
C ARG A 246 7.47 -14.46 8.26
N MET A 247 6.78 -13.91 7.26
CA MET A 247 6.70 -12.45 7.08
C MET A 247 6.03 -11.74 8.26
N LEU A 248 4.97 -12.31 8.83
CA LEU A 248 4.32 -11.77 10.04
C LEU A 248 5.26 -11.83 11.26
N VAL A 249 6.01 -12.92 11.42
CA VAL A 249 7.03 -13.06 12.47
C VAL A 249 8.12 -11.99 12.31
N ASP A 250 8.63 -11.81 11.10
CA ASP A 250 9.70 -10.84 10.82
C ASP A 250 9.22 -9.39 11.02
N ALA A 251 8.01 -9.05 10.58
CA ALA A 251 7.41 -7.74 10.83
C ALA A 251 7.20 -7.47 12.32
N ARG A 252 6.66 -8.46 13.06
CA ARG A 252 6.53 -8.37 14.52
C ARG A 252 7.90 -8.20 15.18
N ALA A 253 8.91 -8.95 14.75
CA ALA A 253 10.28 -8.85 15.28
C ALA A 253 10.88 -7.46 15.04
N ALA A 254 10.58 -6.84 13.90
CA ALA A 254 10.98 -5.48 13.57
C ALA A 254 10.17 -4.38 14.27
N GLY A 255 9.17 -4.74 15.10
CA GLY A 255 8.33 -3.76 15.82
C GLY A 255 7.36 -3.03 14.91
N VAL A 256 6.96 -3.66 13.81
CA VAL A 256 6.02 -3.11 12.83
C VAL A 256 4.68 -3.80 13.01
N TRP A 257 3.60 -3.02 13.07
CA TRP A 257 2.25 -3.56 13.05
C TRP A 257 1.87 -3.99 11.64
N THR A 258 1.10 -5.07 11.48
CA THR A 258 0.68 -5.57 10.17
C THR A 258 -0.82 -5.57 9.98
N ILE A 259 -1.26 -5.33 8.76
CA ILE A 259 -2.59 -5.72 8.27
C ILE A 259 -2.36 -6.84 7.25
N LEU A 260 -2.93 -8.02 7.51
CA LEU A 260 -2.84 -9.15 6.59
C LEU A 260 -4.05 -9.11 5.65
N VAL A 261 -3.83 -9.14 4.35
CA VAL A 261 -4.90 -9.26 3.35
C VAL A 261 -5.20 -10.74 3.16
N ALA A 262 -6.45 -11.15 3.38
CA ALA A 262 -6.90 -12.48 2.98
C ALA A 262 -6.96 -12.52 1.46
N VAL A 263 -6.40 -13.57 0.85
CA VAL A 263 -6.39 -13.74 -0.60
C VAL A 263 -7.82 -13.65 -1.14
N TYR A 264 -8.01 -12.82 -2.17
CA TYR A 264 -9.35 -12.59 -2.71
C TYR A 264 -9.90 -13.83 -3.43
N PRO A 265 -11.23 -14.02 -3.43
CA PRO A 265 -11.84 -14.95 -4.36
C PRO A 265 -11.50 -14.57 -5.80
N THR A 266 -11.34 -15.56 -6.67
CA THR A 266 -10.96 -15.35 -8.07
C THR A 266 -11.80 -16.21 -9.01
N GLY A 267 -12.06 -15.68 -10.21
CA GLY A 267 -12.70 -16.38 -11.30
C GLY A 267 -11.73 -17.06 -12.28
N LEU A 268 -10.43 -17.11 -11.97
CA LEU A 268 -9.41 -17.70 -12.85
C LEU A 268 -9.59 -19.20 -13.10
N TRP A 269 -10.05 -19.92 -12.09
CA TRP A 269 -10.06 -21.37 -12.11
C TRP A 269 -11.50 -21.90 -12.29
N PRO A 270 -11.70 -22.93 -13.13
CA PRO A 270 -13.02 -23.54 -13.30
C PRO A 270 -13.43 -24.34 -12.05
N ALA A 271 -14.72 -24.69 -11.96
CA ALA A 271 -15.20 -25.57 -10.91
C ALA A 271 -14.46 -26.93 -10.93
N GLY A 272 -14.02 -27.40 -9.77
CA GLY A 272 -13.25 -28.65 -9.62
C GLY A 272 -11.74 -28.51 -9.73
N ASP A 273 -11.20 -27.32 -10.02
CA ASP A 273 -9.76 -27.06 -9.96
C ASP A 273 -9.25 -27.15 -8.51
N SER A 274 -8.16 -27.90 -8.28
CA SER A 274 -7.61 -28.10 -6.93
C SER A 274 -7.14 -26.80 -6.28
N ARG A 275 -6.79 -25.79 -7.07
CA ARG A 275 -6.36 -24.48 -6.58
C ARG A 275 -7.47 -23.72 -5.85
N HIS A 276 -8.75 -23.98 -6.16
CA HIS A 276 -9.87 -23.44 -5.38
C HIS A 276 -9.84 -23.91 -3.92
N ALA A 277 -9.55 -25.20 -3.71
CA ALA A 277 -9.45 -25.75 -2.36
C ALA A 277 -8.23 -25.18 -1.61
N GLU A 278 -7.10 -25.00 -2.30
CA GLU A 278 -5.92 -24.36 -1.72
C GLU A 278 -6.15 -22.89 -1.40
N LEU A 279 -6.82 -22.13 -2.27
CA LEU A 279 -7.21 -20.74 -2.02
C LEU A 279 -8.10 -20.62 -0.79
N ALA A 280 -9.08 -21.52 -0.65
CA ALA A 280 -9.97 -21.55 0.52
C ALA A 280 -9.20 -21.82 1.83
N LYS A 281 -8.27 -22.78 1.82
CA LYS A 281 -7.38 -23.07 2.97
C LYS A 281 -6.51 -21.86 3.32
N LEU A 282 -5.95 -21.18 2.32
CA LEU A 282 -5.14 -19.99 2.53
C LEU A 282 -5.98 -18.85 3.12
N ALA A 283 -7.17 -18.58 2.57
CA ALA A 283 -8.08 -17.57 3.09
C ALA A 283 -8.52 -17.87 4.54
N GLU A 284 -8.83 -19.12 4.85
CA GLU A 284 -9.13 -19.57 6.22
C GLU A 284 -7.96 -19.32 7.17
N TRP A 285 -6.73 -19.68 6.77
CA TRP A 285 -5.54 -19.40 7.57
C TRP A 285 -5.33 -17.90 7.79
N CYS A 286 -5.51 -17.06 6.76
CA CYS A 286 -5.40 -15.61 6.90
C CYS A 286 -6.41 -15.08 7.94
N ARG A 287 -7.69 -15.49 7.87
CA ARG A 287 -8.71 -15.09 8.86
C ARG A 287 -8.34 -15.49 10.29
N ALA A 288 -7.75 -16.67 10.45
CA ALA A 288 -7.32 -17.16 11.77
C ALA A 288 -6.18 -16.34 12.39
N GLN A 289 -5.55 -15.42 11.63
CA GLN A 289 -4.52 -14.52 12.18
C GLN A 289 -5.11 -13.30 12.91
N ALA A 290 -6.43 -13.10 12.88
CA ALA A 290 -7.07 -12.04 13.66
C ALA A 290 -6.76 -12.20 15.17
N GLY A 291 -6.32 -11.11 15.81
CA GLY A 291 -5.93 -11.11 17.23
C GLY A 291 -4.51 -11.62 17.52
N ARG A 292 -3.75 -12.05 16.50
CA ARG A 292 -2.33 -12.38 16.65
C ARG A 292 -1.53 -11.14 17.05
N GLU A 293 -0.60 -11.28 17.99
CA GLU A 293 0.29 -10.19 18.39
C GLU A 293 1.06 -9.63 17.18
N GLY A 294 1.01 -8.30 16.98
CA GLY A 294 1.60 -7.63 15.81
C GLY A 294 0.66 -7.52 14.62
N VAL A 295 -0.51 -8.15 14.62
CA VAL A 295 -1.53 -8.04 13.58
C VAL A 295 -2.65 -7.10 14.06
N ILE A 296 -2.77 -5.92 13.45
CA ILE A 296 -3.88 -4.98 13.70
C ILE A 296 -5.22 -5.63 13.33
N GLY A 297 -5.23 -6.33 12.19
CA GLY A 297 -6.41 -7.02 11.71
C GLY A 297 -6.16 -7.72 10.38
N VAL A 298 -7.18 -8.45 9.95
CA VAL A 298 -7.21 -9.15 8.66
C VAL A 298 -8.19 -8.41 7.75
N LEU A 299 -7.71 -7.96 6.59
CA LEU A 299 -8.54 -7.42 5.53
C LEU A 299 -9.12 -8.61 4.76
N ASP A 300 -10.32 -9.04 5.14
CA ASP A 300 -11.11 -10.04 4.43
C ASP A 300 -12.30 -9.39 3.71
N ALA A 301 -12.30 -9.50 2.39
CA ALA A 301 -13.31 -8.92 1.50
C ALA A 301 -14.17 -9.98 0.79
N ALA A 302 -14.08 -11.26 1.17
CA ALA A 302 -14.79 -12.33 0.47
C ALA A 302 -16.32 -12.13 0.45
N ASP A 303 -16.89 -11.56 1.51
CA ASP A 303 -18.32 -11.21 1.61
C ASP A 303 -18.75 -10.12 0.62
N LEU A 304 -17.84 -9.19 0.27
CA LEU A 304 -18.09 -8.14 -0.72
C LEU A 304 -17.85 -8.62 -2.14
N LEU A 305 -16.79 -9.40 -2.34
CA LEU A 305 -16.29 -9.79 -3.65
C LEU A 305 -16.95 -11.06 -4.19
N ALA A 306 -17.41 -11.93 -3.30
CA ALA A 306 -18.11 -13.16 -3.65
C ALA A 306 -19.27 -13.44 -2.67
N PRO A 307 -20.32 -12.59 -2.65
CA PRO A 307 -21.46 -12.80 -1.77
C PRO A 307 -22.07 -14.20 -1.98
N ALA A 308 -22.33 -14.90 -0.87
CA ALA A 308 -22.77 -16.30 -0.87
C ALA A 308 -21.82 -17.27 -1.63
N GLY A 309 -20.54 -16.92 -1.75
CA GLY A 309 -19.54 -17.72 -2.46
C GLY A 309 -19.56 -17.58 -3.98
N VAL A 310 -20.38 -16.66 -4.53
CA VAL A 310 -20.49 -16.41 -5.97
C VAL A 310 -19.80 -15.08 -6.30
N LEU A 311 -18.78 -15.12 -7.16
CA LEU A 311 -18.02 -13.95 -7.56
C LEU A 311 -18.92 -12.85 -8.15
N ASP A 312 -18.88 -11.64 -7.59
CA ASP A 312 -19.51 -10.47 -8.19
C ASP A 312 -18.59 -9.89 -9.27
N ALA A 313 -18.91 -10.18 -10.53
CA ALA A 313 -18.12 -9.74 -11.67
C ALA A 313 -17.95 -8.22 -11.76
N ALA A 314 -18.84 -7.41 -11.16
CA ALA A 314 -18.71 -5.95 -11.17
C ALA A 314 -17.57 -5.44 -10.24
N MET A 315 -17.15 -6.26 -9.27
CA MET A 315 -16.06 -5.94 -8.34
C MET A 315 -14.67 -6.24 -8.92
N PHE A 316 -14.61 -6.92 -10.06
CA PHE A 316 -13.37 -7.33 -10.70
C PHE A 316 -13.24 -6.75 -12.10
N LYS A 317 -12.01 -6.72 -12.58
CA LYS A 317 -11.68 -6.52 -13.99
C LYS A 317 -12.14 -7.71 -14.82
N ALA A 318 -12.03 -7.56 -16.15
CA ALA A 318 -12.38 -8.63 -17.09
C ALA A 318 -11.64 -9.96 -16.82
N ASP A 319 -10.47 -9.92 -16.19
CA ASP A 319 -9.70 -11.10 -15.77
C ASP A 319 -10.20 -11.80 -14.50
N LYS A 320 -11.22 -11.25 -13.83
CA LYS A 320 -11.87 -11.81 -12.64
C LYS A 320 -10.90 -12.08 -11.48
N THR A 321 -9.80 -11.34 -11.45
CA THR A 321 -8.71 -11.52 -10.48
C THR A 321 -8.41 -10.21 -9.79
N HIS A 322 -8.20 -9.19 -10.60
CA HIS A 322 -7.85 -7.88 -10.13
C HIS A 322 -9.13 -7.11 -9.84
N LEU A 323 -9.12 -6.33 -8.75
CA LEU A 323 -10.26 -5.48 -8.43
C LEU A 323 -10.48 -4.47 -9.55
N SER A 324 -11.75 -4.24 -9.91
CA SER A 324 -12.14 -3.03 -10.64
C SER A 324 -12.03 -1.82 -9.73
N VAL A 325 -12.19 -0.60 -10.26
CA VAL A 325 -12.32 0.62 -9.44
C VAL A 325 -13.43 0.48 -8.38
N ARG A 326 -14.56 -0.12 -8.75
CA ARG A 326 -15.68 -0.39 -7.83
C ARG A 326 -15.27 -1.35 -6.72
N GLY A 327 -14.61 -2.46 -7.06
CA GLY A 327 -14.10 -3.41 -6.08
C GLY A 327 -13.07 -2.76 -5.15
N ALA A 328 -12.12 -2.01 -5.69
CA ALA A 328 -11.10 -1.32 -4.92
C ALA A 328 -11.70 -0.29 -3.96
N LEU A 329 -12.67 0.51 -4.41
CA LEU A 329 -13.38 1.48 -3.56
C LEU A 329 -14.20 0.79 -2.46
N ALA A 330 -14.90 -0.30 -2.80
CA ALA A 330 -15.68 -1.06 -1.82
C ALA A 330 -14.77 -1.67 -0.73
N VAL A 331 -13.67 -2.31 -1.13
CA VAL A 331 -12.66 -2.87 -0.23
C VAL A 331 -12.03 -1.78 0.63
N ALA A 332 -11.65 -0.66 0.04
CA ALA A 332 -11.09 0.49 0.74
C ALA A 332 -12.02 0.99 1.84
N ARG A 333 -13.26 1.31 1.48
CA ARG A 333 -14.24 1.93 2.36
C ARG A 333 -14.73 0.98 3.46
N GLN A 334 -14.98 -0.27 3.12
CA GLN A 334 -15.69 -1.19 4.01
C GLN A 334 -14.76 -2.12 4.79
N LYS A 335 -13.51 -2.32 4.33
CA LYS A 335 -12.56 -3.27 4.93
C LYS A 335 -11.28 -2.61 5.40
N LEU A 336 -10.54 -1.94 4.52
CA LEU A 336 -9.24 -1.35 4.90
C LEU A 336 -9.41 -0.16 5.86
N LEU A 337 -10.27 0.80 5.51
CA LEU A 337 -10.40 2.05 6.25
C LEU A 337 -10.79 1.81 7.72
N PRO A 338 -11.77 0.96 8.07
CA PRO A 338 -12.06 0.65 9.47
C PRO A 338 -10.83 0.16 10.26
N LEU A 339 -9.96 -0.66 9.67
CA LEU A 339 -8.73 -1.13 10.32
C LEU A 339 -7.71 0.00 10.53
N LEU A 340 -7.59 0.91 9.56
CA LEU A 340 -6.72 2.08 9.71
C LEU A 340 -7.29 3.07 10.73
N GLN A 341 -8.61 3.19 10.84
CA GLN A 341 -9.27 4.09 11.78
C GLN A 341 -9.17 3.63 13.24
N THR A 342 -9.03 2.32 13.48
CA THR A 342 -8.71 1.80 14.83
C THR A 342 -7.24 1.99 15.17
N ALA A 343 -6.34 1.92 14.18
CA ALA A 343 -4.90 2.02 14.39
C ALA A 343 -4.35 3.46 14.39
N ILE A 344 -5.05 4.42 13.77
CA ILE A 344 -4.56 5.78 13.54
C ILE A 344 -5.62 6.79 13.96
N ARG A 345 -5.24 7.74 14.81
CA ARG A 345 -6.12 8.81 15.28
C ARG A 345 -6.63 9.68 14.11
N PRO A 346 -7.85 10.24 14.19
CA PRO A 346 -8.35 11.17 13.19
C PRO A 346 -7.41 12.36 12.96
N GLY A 347 -7.28 12.78 11.71
CA GLY A 347 -6.47 13.92 11.30
C GLY A 347 -6.20 13.91 9.80
N SER A 348 -5.32 14.81 9.35
CA SER A 348 -4.91 14.93 7.95
C SER A 348 -3.39 15.00 7.86
N THR A 349 -2.81 14.38 6.84
CA THR A 349 -1.37 14.46 6.53
C THR A 349 -0.96 15.80 5.92
N PHE A 350 -1.93 16.61 5.49
CA PHE A 350 -1.72 17.93 4.89
C PHE A 350 -2.73 18.96 5.41
N ASP A 351 -2.38 20.24 5.28
CA ASP A 351 -3.24 21.38 5.62
C ASP A 351 -4.34 21.55 4.55
N GLN A 352 -5.61 21.41 4.90
CA GLN A 352 -6.72 21.48 3.94
C GLN A 352 -7.20 22.91 3.65
N ASP A 353 -6.59 23.94 4.25
CA ASP A 353 -6.95 25.35 4.03
C ASP A 353 -6.33 25.89 2.72
N PRO A 354 -7.12 26.16 1.66
CA PRO A 354 -6.59 26.65 0.40
C PRO A 354 -5.98 28.06 0.48
N GLY A 355 -6.22 28.81 1.57
CA GLY A 355 -5.62 30.13 1.80
C GLY A 355 -4.20 30.09 2.38
N ARG A 356 -3.74 28.94 2.87
CA ARG A 356 -2.41 28.80 3.48
C ARG A 356 -1.39 28.26 2.48
N ALA A 357 -0.34 29.04 2.21
CA ALA A 357 0.83 28.64 1.43
C ALA A 357 0.51 27.93 0.10
N ASN A 358 -0.62 28.27 -0.53
CA ASN A 358 -1.05 27.72 -1.80
C ASN A 358 -0.40 28.52 -2.93
N LEU A 359 0.18 27.82 -3.91
CA LEU A 359 0.84 28.42 -5.06
C LEU A 359 -0.14 28.86 -6.16
N LEU A 360 -1.39 28.41 -6.08
CA LEU A 360 -2.45 28.85 -6.99
C LEU A 360 -2.91 30.27 -6.66
N ALA A 361 -3.28 31.03 -7.69
CA ALA A 361 -3.90 32.35 -7.50
C ALA A 361 -5.17 32.24 -6.63
N ALA A 362 -5.42 33.24 -5.80
CA ALA A 362 -6.53 33.22 -4.83
C ALA A 362 -7.90 32.99 -5.48
N SER A 363 -8.12 33.46 -6.71
CA SER A 363 -9.36 33.22 -7.46
C SER A 363 -9.55 31.73 -7.78
N VAL A 364 -8.48 31.02 -8.13
CA VAL A 364 -8.51 29.58 -8.39
C VAL A 364 -8.60 28.79 -7.09
N ALA A 365 -7.75 29.11 -6.11
CA ALA A 365 -7.72 28.44 -4.80
C ALA A 365 -9.07 28.46 -4.07
N ASN A 366 -9.82 29.56 -4.23
CA ASN A 366 -11.17 29.71 -3.66
C ASN A 366 -12.29 29.37 -4.63
N MET A 367 -11.99 28.92 -5.84
CA MET A 367 -12.95 28.69 -6.93
C MET A 367 -13.85 29.91 -7.20
N ALA A 368 -13.35 31.14 -7.02
CA ALA A 368 -14.17 32.34 -6.99
C ALA A 368 -14.59 32.88 -8.38
N GLY A 369 -15.77 33.50 -8.43
CA GLY A 369 -16.26 34.25 -9.57
C GLY A 369 -16.74 33.37 -10.74
N THR A 370 -17.07 34.01 -11.85
CA THR A 370 -17.76 33.37 -13.00
C THR A 370 -17.09 33.64 -14.34
N GLY A 371 -15.86 34.20 -14.34
CA GLY A 371 -15.12 34.56 -15.54
C GLY A 371 -14.42 33.40 -16.24
N GLY A 372 -14.72 32.14 -15.88
CA GLY A 372 -14.20 30.96 -16.55
C GLY A 372 -14.89 30.68 -17.88
N THR A 373 -14.42 29.65 -18.59
CA THR A 373 -14.92 29.30 -19.93
C THR A 373 -15.40 27.86 -20.00
N THR A 374 -16.29 27.59 -20.95
CA THR A 374 -16.63 26.24 -21.39
C THR A 374 -15.91 25.94 -22.70
N GLY A 375 -15.04 24.93 -22.70
CA GLY A 375 -14.20 24.54 -23.84
C GLY A 375 -14.83 23.42 -24.67
N GLY A 376 -14.38 23.27 -25.92
CA GLY A 376 -14.76 22.16 -26.79
C GLY A 376 -13.57 21.35 -27.27
N GLY A 377 -13.45 20.12 -26.77
CA GLY A 377 -12.79 19.05 -27.52
C GLY A 377 -13.68 18.59 -28.68
N LEU A 378 -13.10 17.78 -29.58
CA LEU A 378 -13.68 17.17 -30.78
C LEU A 378 -15.16 16.74 -30.57
N SER A 379 -16.09 17.65 -30.84
CA SER A 379 -17.51 17.45 -30.63
C SER A 379 -18.13 16.97 -31.93
N ALA A 380 -18.56 15.70 -31.92
CA ALA A 380 -19.55 15.20 -32.85
C ALA A 380 -20.87 15.03 -32.08
N ASN A 381 -21.91 15.72 -32.55
CA ASN A 381 -23.34 15.42 -32.33
C ASN A 381 -23.98 15.82 -30.98
N GLY A 382 -24.48 17.05 -30.89
CA GLY A 382 -25.62 17.39 -30.01
C GLY A 382 -25.33 17.58 -28.52
N GLU A 383 -24.07 17.64 -28.11
CA GLU A 383 -23.68 17.92 -26.72
C GLU A 383 -23.97 19.37 -26.33
N THR A 384 -24.56 19.60 -25.16
CA THR A 384 -24.85 20.94 -24.62
C THR A 384 -23.89 21.34 -23.50
N ARG A 385 -23.50 22.62 -23.49
CA ARG A 385 -22.60 23.22 -22.51
C ARG A 385 -23.18 24.54 -22.07
N SER A 386 -23.40 24.73 -20.77
CA SER A 386 -23.95 25.99 -20.26
C SER A 386 -23.53 26.26 -18.83
N GLY A 387 -23.88 27.45 -18.35
CA GLY A 387 -23.70 27.84 -16.96
C GLY A 387 -22.41 28.59 -16.66
N GLN A 388 -22.06 28.64 -15.37
CA GLN A 388 -20.99 29.49 -14.83
C GLN A 388 -19.79 28.66 -14.37
N VAL A 389 -18.60 29.07 -14.80
CA VAL A 389 -17.32 28.42 -14.46
C VAL A 389 -16.45 29.40 -13.67
N ALA A 390 -15.78 28.90 -12.64
CA ALA A 390 -14.86 29.69 -11.80
C ALA A 390 -13.82 30.46 -12.62
N THR A 391 -13.46 31.67 -12.16
CA THR A 391 -12.55 32.56 -12.88
C THR A 391 -11.17 31.91 -13.06
N GLY A 392 -10.67 31.90 -14.30
CA GLY A 392 -9.38 31.28 -14.65
C GLY A 392 -9.46 29.77 -14.92
N LEU A 393 -10.64 29.14 -14.78
CA LEU A 393 -10.83 27.73 -15.10
C LEU A 393 -11.55 27.53 -16.44
N THR A 394 -11.33 26.37 -17.03
CA THR A 394 -12.02 25.92 -18.23
C THR A 394 -12.60 24.54 -18.02
N LEU A 395 -13.89 24.38 -18.31
CA LEU A 395 -14.57 23.08 -18.30
C LEU A 395 -14.75 22.58 -19.73
N THR A 396 -14.09 21.47 -20.07
CA THR A 396 -14.02 20.94 -21.44
C THR A 396 -14.63 19.55 -21.52
N ILE A 397 -15.57 19.37 -22.46
CA ILE A 397 -16.06 18.04 -22.83
C ILE A 397 -14.97 17.31 -23.61
N GLY A 398 -14.55 16.16 -23.09
CA GLY A 398 -13.69 15.23 -23.82
C GLY A 398 -14.51 14.40 -24.82
N ARG A 399 -15.66 13.86 -24.39
CA ARG A 399 -16.62 13.09 -25.21
C ARG A 399 -17.88 12.71 -24.44
N ASN A 400 -18.96 12.44 -25.17
CA ASN A 400 -20.12 11.63 -24.74
C ASN A 400 -20.83 12.15 -23.48
N CYS A 401 -20.90 13.47 -23.30
CA CYS A 401 -21.68 14.05 -22.22
C CYS A 401 -22.18 15.46 -22.57
N SER A 402 -23.04 15.99 -21.73
CA SER A 402 -23.42 17.39 -21.67
C SER A 402 -23.32 17.85 -20.21
N PHE A 403 -23.19 19.15 -19.98
CA PHE A 403 -23.16 19.67 -18.61
C PHE A 403 -23.81 21.04 -18.47
N VAL A 404 -24.27 21.30 -17.25
CA VAL A 404 -24.62 22.64 -16.76
C VAL A 404 -23.73 22.94 -15.55
N ALA A 405 -22.92 23.98 -15.66
CA ALA A 405 -22.01 24.43 -14.60
C ALA A 405 -22.68 25.50 -13.73
N SER A 406 -22.45 25.48 -12.43
CA SER A 406 -22.90 26.54 -11.51
C SER A 406 -21.95 26.73 -10.35
N LYS A 407 -22.20 27.77 -9.56
CA LYS A 407 -21.39 28.17 -8.41
C LYS A 407 -22.25 28.16 -7.16
N ASN A 408 -21.71 27.64 -6.06
CA ASN A 408 -22.30 27.81 -4.74
C ASN A 408 -21.27 28.42 -3.80
N THR A 409 -21.71 29.31 -2.93
CA THR A 409 -20.92 29.81 -1.80
C THR A 409 -20.89 28.76 -0.69
N ILE A 410 -19.71 28.48 -0.14
CA ILE A 410 -19.56 27.58 1.02
C ILE A 410 -19.41 28.39 2.30
N ALA A 411 -18.31 29.14 2.42
CA ALA A 411 -17.99 29.95 3.59
C ALA A 411 -16.92 31.01 3.24
N GLY A 412 -17.08 32.23 3.73
CA GLY A 412 -16.16 33.33 3.45
C GLY A 412 -15.98 33.56 1.94
N PRO A 413 -14.74 33.74 1.43
CA PRO A 413 -14.48 33.90 -0.01
C PRO A 413 -14.50 32.58 -0.78
N SER A 414 -14.69 31.43 -0.12
CA SER A 414 -14.63 30.12 -0.76
C SER A 414 -15.96 29.72 -1.39
N GLU A 415 -15.90 29.40 -2.67
CA GLU A 415 -16.97 28.85 -3.48
C GLU A 415 -16.64 27.39 -3.87
N GLU A 416 -17.62 26.70 -4.46
CA GLU A 416 -17.41 25.43 -5.16
C GLU A 416 -17.86 25.54 -6.61
N GLN A 417 -17.23 24.74 -7.48
CA GLN A 417 -17.70 24.51 -8.83
C GLN A 417 -18.65 23.32 -8.81
N VAL A 418 -19.92 23.54 -9.14
CA VAL A 418 -20.91 22.48 -9.31
C VAL A 418 -21.07 22.18 -10.80
N ILE A 419 -21.15 20.90 -11.13
CA ILE A 419 -21.25 20.41 -12.49
C ILE A 419 -22.38 19.38 -12.52
N ALA A 420 -23.53 19.75 -13.07
CA ALA A 420 -24.60 18.81 -13.37
C ALA A 420 -24.29 18.14 -14.71
N ILE A 421 -23.99 16.84 -14.68
CA ILE A 421 -23.53 16.06 -15.81
C ILE A 421 -24.68 15.21 -16.34
N THR A 422 -24.90 15.28 -17.66
CA THR A 422 -25.80 14.39 -18.39
C THR A 422 -24.96 13.54 -19.34
N PRO A 423 -24.66 12.27 -18.98
CA PRO A 423 -24.02 11.33 -19.89
C PRO A 423 -24.86 11.13 -21.16
N GLY A 424 -24.22 10.92 -22.31
CA GLY A 424 -24.94 10.74 -23.57
C GLY A 424 -24.03 10.50 -24.78
N GLY A 425 -24.57 10.62 -25.98
CA GLY A 425 -23.80 10.53 -27.23
C GLY A 425 -23.96 9.21 -27.99
N THR A 426 -23.91 9.31 -29.33
CA THR A 426 -24.06 8.19 -30.28
C THR A 426 -22.73 7.64 -30.78
N SER A 427 -21.60 8.23 -30.36
CA SER A 427 -20.28 7.82 -30.83
C SER A 427 -19.87 6.43 -30.28
N ALA A 428 -19.03 5.72 -31.03
CA ALA A 428 -18.57 4.37 -30.72
C ALA A 428 -17.68 4.27 -29.46
N GLY A 429 -17.33 5.38 -28.81
CA GLY A 429 -16.58 5.37 -27.56
C GLY A 429 -17.37 4.69 -26.42
N ALA A 430 -16.69 3.90 -25.58
CA ALA A 430 -17.31 3.14 -24.48
C ALA A 430 -17.64 3.99 -23.24
N TYR A 431 -17.11 5.23 -23.14
CA TYR A 431 -17.23 6.07 -21.94
C TYR A 431 -17.39 7.56 -22.27
N ALA A 432 -17.75 8.33 -21.26
CA ALA A 432 -17.88 9.77 -21.26
C ALA A 432 -16.79 10.43 -20.42
N GLU A 433 -16.37 11.63 -20.83
CA GLU A 433 -15.20 12.30 -20.25
C GLU A 433 -15.40 13.81 -20.17
N LEU A 434 -15.02 14.38 -19.02
CA LEU A 434 -15.04 15.81 -18.74
C LEU A 434 -13.73 16.22 -18.07
N THR A 435 -13.17 17.36 -18.46
CA THR A 435 -11.94 17.89 -17.85
C THR A 435 -12.16 19.30 -17.31
N LEU A 436 -11.77 19.54 -16.07
CA LEU A 436 -11.62 20.88 -15.49
C LEU A 436 -10.13 21.24 -15.44
N SER A 437 -9.72 22.27 -16.17
CA SER A 437 -8.33 22.72 -16.30
C SER A 437 -8.17 24.21 -15.99
N GLY A 438 -6.94 24.73 -16.03
CA GLY A 438 -6.63 26.13 -15.74
C GLY A 438 -6.15 26.38 -14.31
N MET A 439 -5.98 25.31 -13.52
CA MET A 439 -5.39 25.42 -12.18
C MET A 439 -3.86 25.51 -12.31
N VAL A 440 -3.37 26.70 -12.59
CA VAL A 440 -1.96 26.96 -12.88
C VAL A 440 -1.29 27.71 -11.73
N ALA A 441 -0.16 27.18 -11.25
CA ALA A 441 0.77 27.87 -10.37
C ALA A 441 2.01 28.29 -11.18
N MET A 442 2.30 29.60 -11.18
CA MET A 442 3.53 30.13 -11.76
C MET A 442 4.63 30.04 -10.71
N GLU A 443 5.67 29.26 -10.98
CA GLU A 443 6.70 28.95 -10.00
C GLU A 443 8.03 28.78 -10.73
N ALA A 444 9.09 29.41 -10.22
CA ALA A 444 10.42 29.25 -10.75
C ALA A 444 10.96 27.85 -10.42
N ALA A 445 11.67 27.24 -11.35
CA ALA A 445 12.26 25.93 -11.13
C ALA A 445 13.30 25.94 -9.99
N ASP A 446 13.11 25.04 -9.03
CA ASP A 446 14.09 24.72 -7.99
C ASP A 446 14.24 23.20 -7.93
N PRO A 447 15.31 22.62 -8.49
CA PRO A 447 15.47 21.16 -8.57
C PRO A 447 15.55 20.47 -7.20
N ASN A 448 15.64 21.19 -6.08
CA ASN A 448 15.60 20.61 -4.74
C ASN A 448 14.21 20.66 -4.09
N GLN A 449 13.26 21.36 -4.72
CA GLN A 449 11.91 21.52 -4.20
C GLN A 449 11.02 20.34 -4.60
N TRP A 450 10.18 19.92 -3.65
CA TRP A 450 9.10 18.96 -3.87
C TRP A 450 7.76 19.65 -3.84
N TYR A 451 6.83 19.15 -4.64
CA TYR A 451 5.48 19.67 -4.73
C TYR A 451 4.44 18.57 -4.57
N GLN A 452 3.24 18.97 -4.16
CA GLN A 452 2.09 18.08 -4.10
C GLN A 452 0.81 18.86 -4.41
N ALA A 453 -0.13 18.21 -5.10
CA ALA A 453 -1.40 18.80 -5.46
C ALA A 453 -2.56 18.04 -4.80
N PHE A 454 -3.57 18.80 -4.38
CA PHE A 454 -4.77 18.28 -3.71
C PHE A 454 -6.02 18.92 -4.31
N LEU A 455 -7.10 18.14 -4.35
CA LEU A 455 -8.40 18.62 -4.80
C LEU A 455 -9.52 17.87 -4.08
N GLU A 456 -10.46 18.59 -3.51
CA GLU A 456 -11.64 17.98 -2.89
C GLU A 456 -12.75 17.83 -3.93
N VAL A 457 -13.28 16.61 -4.04
CA VAL A 457 -14.35 16.25 -4.97
C VAL A 457 -15.51 15.68 -4.17
N GLU A 458 -16.72 16.06 -4.57
CA GLU A 458 -17.96 15.48 -4.06
C GLU A 458 -18.81 14.99 -5.22
N THR A 459 -19.37 13.79 -5.10
CA THR A 459 -20.32 13.23 -6.08
C THR A 459 -21.71 13.18 -5.50
N GLY A 460 -22.71 13.50 -6.33
CA GLY A 460 -24.13 13.30 -6.05
C GLY A 460 -24.67 12.12 -6.84
N GLY A 461 -24.37 10.89 -6.41
CA GLY A 461 -24.84 9.63 -7.01
C GLY A 461 -23.73 8.70 -7.51
N ASP A 462 -24.12 7.59 -8.14
CA ASP A 462 -23.24 6.51 -8.64
C ASP A 462 -22.72 6.73 -10.07
N GLY A 463 -22.99 7.91 -10.64
CA GLY A 463 -22.66 8.20 -12.03
C GLY A 463 -21.16 8.30 -12.31
N LEU A 464 -20.36 8.65 -11.30
CA LEU A 464 -18.92 8.71 -11.46
C LEU A 464 -18.34 7.29 -11.64
N GLY A 465 -17.53 7.10 -12.68
CA GLY A 465 -16.69 5.91 -12.80
C GLY A 465 -15.32 6.16 -12.19
N PHE A 466 -14.76 7.33 -12.47
CA PHE A 466 -13.39 7.66 -12.10
C PHE A 466 -13.14 9.18 -12.03
N ALA A 467 -12.34 9.62 -11.06
CA ALA A 467 -11.82 10.98 -10.98
C ALA A 467 -10.30 10.95 -10.79
N SER A 468 -9.55 11.68 -11.62
CA SER A 468 -8.09 11.77 -11.57
C SER A 468 -7.64 13.21 -11.41
N LEU A 469 -6.69 13.45 -10.52
CA LEU A 469 -6.00 14.73 -10.42
C LEU A 469 -4.63 14.61 -11.07
N ILE A 470 -4.37 15.38 -12.11
CA ILE A 470 -3.13 15.31 -12.86
C ILE A 470 -2.35 16.60 -12.62
N ALA A 471 -1.14 16.48 -12.09
CA ALA A 471 -0.19 17.58 -11.92
C ALA A 471 0.92 17.48 -12.95
N ARG A 472 1.27 18.60 -13.59
CA ARG A 472 2.26 18.68 -14.67
C ARG A 472 3.18 19.84 -14.46
N GLN A 473 4.48 19.61 -14.58
CA GLN A 473 5.45 20.68 -14.76
C GLN A 473 5.63 20.92 -16.25
N GLN A 474 5.47 22.17 -16.67
CA GLN A 474 5.52 22.56 -18.08
C GLN A 474 6.58 23.63 -18.32
N GLN A 475 7.26 23.53 -19.46
CA GLN A 475 8.10 24.58 -20.02
C GLN A 475 7.52 24.96 -21.39
N GLY A 476 6.94 26.14 -21.53
CA GLY A 476 6.13 26.50 -22.68
C GLY A 476 4.97 25.52 -22.85
N ALA A 477 4.85 24.86 -24.00
CA ALA A 477 3.84 23.81 -24.24
C ALA A 477 4.31 22.40 -23.85
N THR A 478 5.59 22.23 -23.52
CA THR A 478 6.20 20.93 -23.27
C THR A 478 5.94 20.49 -21.84
N ILE A 479 5.43 19.27 -21.65
CA ILE A 479 5.33 18.63 -20.34
C ILE A 479 6.69 17.99 -20.03
N VAL A 480 7.32 18.42 -18.95
CA VAL A 480 8.64 17.93 -18.54
C VAL A 480 8.50 16.81 -17.51
N THR A 481 7.56 16.96 -16.59
CA THR A 481 7.24 15.95 -15.56
C THR A 481 5.74 15.95 -15.31
N GLN A 482 5.19 14.79 -14.97
CA GLN A 482 3.78 14.64 -14.64
C GLN A 482 3.62 13.62 -13.52
N THR A 483 2.69 13.89 -12.59
CA THR A 483 2.17 12.91 -11.64
C THR A 483 0.64 12.89 -11.63
N GLN A 484 0.04 11.82 -11.13
CA GLN A 484 -1.41 11.65 -11.10
C GLN A 484 -1.86 11.02 -9.78
N ALA A 485 -2.92 11.57 -9.20
CA ALA A 485 -3.73 10.94 -8.15
C ALA A 485 -4.85 10.16 -8.80
N LEU A 486 -5.01 8.88 -8.45
CA LEU A 486 -5.93 7.95 -9.08
C LEU A 486 -5.75 7.95 -10.60
N GLN A 487 -5.09 6.93 -11.16
CA GLN A 487 -4.91 6.84 -12.61
C GLN A 487 -6.04 6.05 -13.30
N ARG A 488 -6.42 6.56 -14.47
CA ARG A 488 -7.50 6.02 -15.28
C ARG A 488 -7.18 4.59 -15.80
N GLU A 489 -8.13 3.66 -15.65
CA GLU A 489 -8.10 2.28 -16.15
C GLU A 489 -8.40 2.13 -17.67
N SER A 490 -8.59 0.89 -18.15
CA SER A 490 -8.96 0.59 -19.54
C SER A 490 -10.42 0.97 -19.85
N SER A 491 -10.76 1.15 -21.13
CA SER A 491 -12.09 1.66 -21.55
C SER A 491 -13.28 0.77 -21.25
N ALA A 492 -13.08 -0.54 -21.09
CA ALA A 492 -14.16 -1.49 -20.83
C ALA A 492 -14.62 -1.47 -19.36
N ASP A 493 -13.69 -1.20 -18.43
CA ASP A 493 -13.94 -1.27 -16.98
C ASP A 493 -14.74 -0.05 -16.46
N PHE A 494 -14.77 1.07 -17.19
CA PHE A 494 -15.52 2.28 -16.81
C PHE A 494 -17.04 2.12 -16.83
N ALA A 495 -17.55 1.15 -17.61
CA ALA A 495 -18.98 0.97 -17.81
C ALA A 495 -19.72 0.57 -16.51
N LEU A 496 -18.98 0.09 -15.51
CA LEU A 496 -19.52 -0.47 -14.28
C LEU A 496 -19.89 0.59 -13.22
N GLY A 497 -19.43 1.85 -13.38
CA GLY A 497 -19.50 2.88 -12.34
C GLY A 497 -18.64 2.51 -11.12
N ASP A 498 -18.29 3.46 -10.26
CA ASP A 498 -17.56 3.13 -9.02
C ASP A 498 -18.47 2.59 -7.91
N GLY A 499 -19.81 2.71 -8.07
CA GLY A 499 -20.81 2.23 -7.10
C GLY A 499 -20.69 2.85 -5.71
N GLY A 500 -20.00 3.99 -5.58
CA GLY A 500 -19.65 4.59 -4.30
C GLY A 500 -20.72 5.50 -3.71
N GLY A 501 -21.80 5.77 -4.44
CA GLY A 501 -22.88 6.68 -4.06
C GLY A 501 -22.43 8.12 -3.93
N ALA A 502 -23.27 8.92 -3.26
CA ALA A 502 -22.91 10.26 -2.87
C ALA A 502 -21.82 10.24 -1.80
N ARG A 503 -20.72 10.97 -2.05
CA ARG A 503 -19.56 10.99 -1.14
C ARG A 503 -18.68 12.21 -1.41
N SER A 504 -17.85 12.56 -0.43
CA SER A 504 -16.76 13.52 -0.57
C SER A 504 -15.43 12.82 -0.32
N PHE A 505 -14.43 13.17 -1.11
CA PHE A 505 -13.08 12.60 -1.04
C PHE A 505 -12.05 13.59 -1.56
N TRP A 506 -10.79 13.34 -1.22
CA TRP A 506 -9.64 14.11 -1.64
C TRP A 506 -8.84 13.35 -2.68
N LEU A 507 -8.60 13.98 -3.82
CA LEU A 507 -7.57 13.55 -4.74
C LEU A 507 -6.25 14.19 -4.29
N GLN A 508 -5.23 13.38 -4.07
CA GLN A 508 -3.90 13.79 -3.65
C GLN A 508 -2.88 13.18 -4.61
N THR A 509 -2.12 14.00 -5.32
CA THR A 509 -1.01 13.45 -6.10
C THR A 509 0.08 12.96 -5.16
N GLU A 510 0.95 12.08 -5.63
CA GLU A 510 2.20 11.88 -4.93
C GLU A 510 3.03 13.15 -4.82
N PRO A 511 3.94 13.23 -3.84
CA PRO A 511 5.01 14.20 -3.88
C PRO A 511 5.84 13.99 -5.16
N PHE A 512 6.04 15.07 -5.91
CA PHE A 512 6.86 15.06 -7.11
C PHE A 512 7.96 16.11 -7.01
N ARG A 513 9.17 15.70 -7.37
CA ARG A 513 10.33 16.58 -7.38
C ARG A 513 10.25 17.53 -8.57
N SER A 514 10.69 18.75 -8.36
CA SER A 514 10.92 19.71 -9.41
C SER A 514 11.83 19.17 -10.51
N ALA A 515 11.40 19.32 -11.76
CA ALA A 515 12.26 19.20 -12.93
C ALA A 515 13.33 20.31 -12.97
N ASP A 516 14.37 20.07 -13.76
CA ASP A 516 15.50 21.00 -13.91
C ASP A 516 15.07 22.34 -14.54
N ALA A 517 14.03 22.33 -15.38
CA ALA A 517 13.44 23.51 -15.98
C ALA A 517 11.93 23.35 -16.19
N TYR A 518 11.16 24.32 -15.72
CA TYR A 518 9.73 24.52 -16.01
C TYR A 518 9.36 25.97 -15.69
N ASP A 519 8.25 26.47 -16.25
CA ASP A 519 7.71 27.81 -15.99
C ASP A 519 6.43 27.80 -15.15
N ARG A 520 5.73 26.67 -15.11
CA ARG A 520 4.51 26.50 -14.33
C ARG A 520 4.22 25.06 -13.94
N ILE A 521 3.38 24.93 -12.90
CA ILE A 521 2.72 23.70 -12.51
C ILE A 521 1.25 23.81 -12.93
N ASP A 522 0.83 22.96 -13.87
CA ASP A 522 -0.56 22.82 -14.34
C ASP A 522 -1.24 21.66 -13.64
N ILE A 523 -2.39 21.93 -13.01
CA ILE A 523 -3.25 20.93 -12.41
C ILE A 523 -4.56 20.83 -13.21
N ARG A 524 -5.07 19.61 -13.34
CA ARG A 524 -6.36 19.36 -13.98
C ARG A 524 -7.07 18.17 -13.36
N LEU A 525 -8.39 18.27 -13.29
CA LEU A 525 -9.27 17.19 -12.89
C LEU A 525 -9.83 16.54 -14.15
N LEU A 526 -9.67 15.23 -14.26
CA LEU A 526 -10.28 14.40 -15.29
C LEU A 526 -11.39 13.56 -14.65
N LEU A 527 -12.60 13.65 -15.19
CA LEU A 527 -13.75 12.84 -14.79
C LEU A 527 -14.07 11.87 -15.92
N THR A 528 -14.20 10.59 -15.60
CA THR A 528 -14.60 9.53 -16.53
C THR A 528 -15.79 8.78 -15.96
N PHE A 529 -16.74 8.43 -16.82
CA PHE A 529 -17.97 7.75 -16.41
C PHE A 529 -18.59 6.98 -17.57
N SER A 530 -19.52 6.08 -17.27
CA SER A 530 -20.28 5.38 -18.31
C SER A 530 -21.17 6.35 -19.07
N LYS A 531 -21.25 6.22 -20.41
CA LYS A 531 -22.18 7.03 -21.22
C LYS A 531 -23.65 6.66 -20.99
N THR A 532 -23.91 5.52 -20.33
CA THR A 532 -25.26 5.00 -20.06
C THR A 532 -25.71 5.22 -18.62
N THR A 533 -24.87 5.81 -17.76
CA THR A 533 -25.26 6.07 -16.38
C THR A 533 -26.27 7.21 -16.29
N ALA A 534 -27.04 7.24 -15.20
CA ALA A 534 -28.01 8.31 -14.96
C ALA A 534 -27.29 9.66 -14.77
N PRO A 535 -27.97 10.80 -15.06
CA PRO A 535 -27.44 12.11 -14.74
C PRO A 535 -27.04 12.23 -13.26
N PHE A 536 -25.95 12.92 -13.01
CA PHE A 536 -25.38 13.07 -11.66
C PHE A 536 -24.68 14.42 -11.51
N THR A 537 -24.31 14.77 -10.29
CA THR A 537 -23.61 16.03 -10.01
C THR A 537 -22.21 15.76 -9.47
N VAL A 538 -21.25 16.57 -9.88
CA VAL A 538 -19.91 16.65 -9.25
C VAL A 538 -19.71 18.05 -8.71
N ARG A 539 -19.22 18.17 -7.47
CA ARG A 539 -18.77 19.41 -6.87
C ARG A 539 -17.27 19.36 -6.69
N VAL A 540 -16.59 20.46 -6.99
CA VAL A 540 -15.14 20.56 -6.90
C VAL A 540 -14.79 21.78 -6.06
N ARG A 541 -13.92 21.61 -5.07
CA ARG A 541 -13.49 22.67 -4.16
C ARG A 541 -12.04 22.52 -3.72
N LYS A 542 -11.48 23.63 -3.21
CA LYS A 542 -10.14 23.70 -2.60
C LYS A 542 -9.02 23.08 -3.46
N PRO A 543 -8.80 23.56 -4.69
CA PRO A 543 -7.60 23.19 -5.42
C PRO A 543 -6.38 23.75 -4.67
N ILE A 544 -5.41 22.89 -4.40
CA ILE A 544 -4.21 23.22 -3.64
C ILE A 544 -3.00 22.71 -4.40
N VAL A 545 -1.99 23.57 -4.57
CA VAL A 545 -0.63 23.17 -4.97
C VAL A 545 0.32 23.76 -3.95
N ARG A 546 1.17 22.94 -3.34
CA ARG A 546 2.14 23.42 -2.35
C ARG A 546 3.51 22.82 -2.53
N ARG A 547 4.49 23.55 -2.03
CA ARG A 547 5.79 23.01 -1.65
C ARG A 547 5.60 22.03 -0.47
N VAL A 548 6.23 20.87 -0.55
CA VAL A 548 6.27 19.88 0.53
C VAL A 548 7.71 19.52 0.88
N ALA A 549 7.91 18.90 2.04
CA ALA A 549 9.21 18.37 2.40
C ALA A 549 9.59 17.20 1.47
N ASP A 550 10.90 16.99 1.30
CA ASP A 550 11.41 15.79 0.66
C ASP A 550 10.87 14.54 1.39
N PRO A 551 10.14 13.63 0.70
CA PRO A 551 9.57 12.46 1.35
C PRO A 551 10.63 11.42 1.73
N ARG A 552 11.80 11.41 1.06
CA ARG A 552 12.80 10.33 1.17
C ARG A 552 13.30 10.07 2.60
N PRO A 553 13.67 11.10 3.40
CA PRO A 553 14.15 10.87 4.76
C PRO A 553 13.08 10.25 5.68
N ALA A 554 11.80 10.54 5.47
CA ALA A 554 10.71 9.96 6.26
C ALA A 554 10.54 8.45 6.03
N TRP A 555 11.03 7.97 4.87
CA TRP A 555 11.00 6.59 4.44
C TRP A 555 12.38 5.90 4.48
N GLY A 556 13.40 6.56 5.07
CA GLY A 556 14.74 5.99 5.21
C GLY A 556 15.52 5.83 3.91
N TYR A 557 15.27 6.69 2.92
CA TYR A 557 16.01 6.75 1.65
C TYR A 557 17.10 7.83 1.65
#